data_AF-A0A2H6H5Y2-F1
#
_entry.id   AF-A0A2H6H5Y2-F1
#
_cell.length_a   1.000
_cell.length_b   1.000
_cell.length_c   1.000
_cell.angle_alpha   90.00
_cell.angle_beta   90.00
_cell.angle_gamma   90.00
#
_symmetry.space_group_name_H-M   'P 1'
#
loop_
_entity.id
_entity.type
_entity.pdbx_description
1 polymer ?
#
loop_
_entity_poly.entity_id
_entity_poly.type
_entity_poly.pdbx_seq_one_letter_code
_entity_poly.pdbx_strand_id
1 'polypeptide(L)'
;MIRFGYSGLPPDEDDAAFLDGLAAEGHRAFELAFVEKITWKEQRCRRFGDLAAERDIRLSVHAPYSAVLTDEDEERSALWLSAIEDTMRLANVAGARIICVHLGNRHGRDEETLMKLVSERLQRIAPKVEHLGVGLGLETAGRSSAFGTLEEIALLVSKFSFVRPYVDWAHLHAIGQGALATKDGFREVLGVLREHFPGWMIDPLQCQFSETRFGDKGEIHHLPYGEGTLRITNLVAAAQETDIGLIVISEARDPESTEAMVQELHETVRRPEPSRHARRLGSGRVELPGPIHVTPSGSGFVPLGLAHPLVLSNIDKPFFPDGYTKGDLIQYYASVALTLLPHLAGRAVVMARYPDGSEGEWFYEKQAPDHRPDWLQLAPIHSKHRGEPIEFVTAPDRESLMWLASIGCIEIHPWLNRLDNEGRPDFAVFDLDPSEGATWAQVVTVAEQVKAMLDRLGLVGYLKTSGATGLHIHVPLDPVHDYRRVRTFVGTVGRLLVSANPDDITMEWHVSKRGPRVFIDHNQNAPGKTIASVYSVRPRPGAPVSTPILWEEVDDVQPGDFTIATIWDRLQRFGDLFSPVLAGGQTLDAAEEELGHE
;
A
#
# COMPACT_ATOMS: atom_id res chain seq x y z
N MET A 1 -3.41 -16.49 -2.61
CA MET A 1 -3.92 -17.10 -1.35
C MET A 1 -5.45 -17.07 -1.42
N ILE A 2 -6.19 -18.15 -1.13
CA ILE A 2 -7.67 -18.12 -1.14
C ILE A 2 -8.17 -18.49 0.25
N ARG A 3 -8.96 -17.60 0.87
CA ARG A 3 -9.72 -17.85 2.10
C ARG A 3 -11.21 -17.76 1.77
N PHE A 4 -11.99 -18.68 2.30
CA PHE A 4 -13.43 -18.74 2.09
C PHE A 4 -14.17 -18.71 3.43
N GLY A 5 -15.33 -18.07 3.44
CA GLY A 5 -16.17 -17.86 4.60
C GLY A 5 -17.60 -17.56 4.21
N TYR A 6 -18.43 -17.20 5.18
CA TYR A 6 -19.76 -16.66 4.95
C TYR A 6 -20.05 -15.50 5.90
N SER A 7 -21.12 -14.76 5.61
CA SER A 7 -21.57 -13.61 6.40
C SER A 7 -22.66 -14.01 7.39
N GLY A 8 -22.59 -13.53 8.63
CA GLY A 8 -23.62 -13.81 9.62
C GLY A 8 -23.40 -13.19 10.99
N LEU A 9 -24.36 -13.46 11.89
CA LEU A 9 -24.24 -13.12 13.31
C LEU A 9 -24.04 -14.40 14.12
N PRO A 10 -22.90 -14.56 14.82
CA PRO A 10 -22.67 -15.68 15.71
C PRO A 10 -23.71 -15.74 16.83
N PRO A 11 -24.11 -16.95 17.29
CA PRO A 11 -25.03 -17.11 18.42
C PRO A 11 -24.42 -16.54 19.71
N ASP A 12 -25.27 -16.16 20.68
CA ASP A 12 -24.84 -15.47 21.91
C ASP A 12 -24.17 -16.38 22.97
N GLU A 13 -24.22 -17.70 22.78
CA GLU A 13 -23.89 -18.67 23.83
C GLU A 13 -22.39 -19.00 23.94
N ASP A 14 -21.70 -19.27 22.83
CA ASP A 14 -20.28 -19.67 22.83
C ASP A 14 -19.55 -19.29 21.52
N ASP A 15 -18.82 -18.19 21.56
CA ASP A 15 -18.01 -17.68 20.44
C ASP A 15 -16.88 -18.66 20.03
N ALA A 16 -16.30 -19.39 20.98
CA ALA A 16 -15.18 -20.28 20.72
C ALA A 16 -15.64 -21.55 20.00
N ALA A 17 -16.72 -22.17 20.49
CA ALA A 17 -17.33 -23.33 19.84
C ALA A 17 -17.83 -23.03 18.42
N PHE A 18 -18.38 -21.83 18.20
CA PHE A 18 -18.77 -21.36 16.88
C PHE A 18 -17.58 -21.28 15.90
N LEU A 19 -16.49 -20.63 16.33
CA LEU A 19 -15.28 -20.51 15.51
C LEU A 19 -14.57 -21.85 15.29
N ASP A 20 -14.61 -22.76 16.27
CA ASP A 20 -14.13 -24.14 16.11
C ASP A 20 -14.92 -24.89 15.03
N GLY A 21 -16.24 -24.72 15.00
CA GLY A 21 -17.11 -25.27 13.95
C GLY A 21 -16.74 -24.75 12.55
N LEU A 22 -16.64 -23.42 12.41
CA LEU A 22 -16.20 -22.79 11.15
C LEU A 22 -14.86 -23.35 10.66
N ALA A 23 -13.88 -23.44 11.55
CA ALA A 23 -12.55 -23.93 11.21
C ALA A 23 -12.57 -25.42 10.78
N ALA A 24 -13.41 -26.24 11.43
CA ALA A 24 -13.59 -27.66 11.13
C ALA A 24 -14.28 -27.90 9.77
N GLU A 25 -15.20 -27.01 9.38
CA GLU A 25 -15.88 -27.01 8.08
C GLU A 25 -14.98 -26.47 6.95
N GLY A 26 -13.79 -25.93 7.29
CA GLY A 26 -12.81 -25.45 6.33
C GLY A 26 -12.86 -23.94 6.06
N HIS A 27 -13.73 -23.21 6.75
CA HIS A 27 -13.78 -21.75 6.65
C HIS A 27 -12.54 -21.11 7.25
N ARG A 28 -12.00 -20.10 6.55
CA ARG A 28 -10.84 -19.28 6.95
C ARG A 28 -11.12 -17.78 6.83
N ALA A 29 -12.37 -17.43 6.57
CA ALA A 29 -12.88 -16.07 6.62
C ALA A 29 -14.26 -16.08 7.26
N PHE A 30 -14.67 -14.96 7.83
CA PHE A 30 -16.01 -14.77 8.37
C PHE A 30 -16.35 -13.27 8.37
N GLU A 31 -17.55 -12.93 7.94
CA GLU A 31 -18.02 -11.55 7.97
C GLU A 31 -19.08 -11.36 9.06
N LEU A 32 -18.82 -10.42 9.97
CA LEU A 32 -19.78 -10.05 11.00
C LEU A 32 -20.89 -9.18 10.39
N ALA A 33 -22.09 -9.72 10.27
CA ALA A 33 -23.21 -9.07 9.59
C ALA A 33 -24.01 -8.14 10.52
N PHE A 34 -23.57 -6.89 10.74
CA PHE A 34 -24.34 -5.87 11.46
C PHE A 34 -25.41 -5.19 10.59
N VAL A 35 -26.01 -5.95 9.67
CA VAL A 35 -26.83 -5.46 8.55
C VAL A 35 -28.13 -4.78 8.98
N GLU A 36 -28.74 -5.18 10.09
CA GLU A 36 -29.91 -4.51 10.66
C GLU A 36 -29.53 -3.42 11.67
N LYS A 37 -28.61 -3.74 12.58
CA LYS A 37 -28.09 -2.85 13.62
C LYS A 37 -26.80 -3.42 14.20
N ILE A 38 -25.99 -2.53 14.77
CA ILE A 38 -24.82 -2.90 15.57
C ILE A 38 -25.32 -3.48 16.91
N THR A 39 -25.06 -4.76 17.14
CA THR A 39 -25.53 -5.49 18.33
C THR A 39 -24.44 -5.72 19.37
N TRP A 40 -23.18 -5.65 18.96
CA TRP A 40 -22.04 -6.00 19.80
C TRP A 40 -21.40 -4.79 20.45
N LYS A 41 -20.81 -5.02 21.63
CA LYS A 41 -19.95 -4.07 22.33
C LYS A 41 -18.49 -4.42 22.09
N GLU A 42 -17.60 -3.42 22.23
CA GLU A 42 -16.15 -3.57 22.05
C GLU A 42 -15.54 -4.79 22.75
N GLN A 43 -15.98 -5.10 23.98
CA GLN A 43 -15.45 -6.24 24.74
C GLN A 43 -15.69 -7.58 24.02
N ARG A 44 -16.88 -7.79 23.43
CA ARG A 44 -17.17 -9.00 22.67
C ARG A 44 -16.41 -9.02 21.36
N CYS A 45 -16.36 -7.89 20.64
CA CYS A 45 -15.58 -7.73 19.41
C CYS A 45 -14.11 -8.12 19.62
N ARG A 46 -13.46 -7.63 20.68
CA ARG A 46 -12.07 -7.97 21.00
C ARG A 46 -11.89 -9.46 21.25
N ARG A 47 -12.70 -10.03 22.16
CA ARG A 47 -12.65 -11.46 22.48
C ARG A 47 -12.86 -12.33 21.24
N PHE A 48 -13.86 -12.00 20.42
CA PHE A 48 -14.16 -12.74 19.20
C PHE A 48 -13.01 -12.64 18.18
N GLY A 49 -12.44 -11.43 18.02
CA GLY A 49 -11.26 -11.19 17.19
C GLY A 49 -10.05 -12.02 17.60
N ASP A 50 -9.73 -12.05 18.90
CA ASP A 50 -8.63 -12.84 19.44
C ASP A 50 -8.82 -14.34 19.16
N LEU A 51 -10.02 -14.87 19.42
CA LEU A 51 -10.36 -16.28 19.16
C LEU A 51 -10.32 -16.62 17.66
N ALA A 52 -10.73 -15.71 16.78
CA ALA A 52 -10.68 -15.90 15.34
C ALA A 52 -9.24 -15.91 14.83
N ALA A 53 -8.39 -15.02 15.34
CA ALA A 53 -6.97 -14.95 15.01
C ALA A 53 -6.23 -16.24 15.41
N GLU A 54 -6.50 -16.80 16.59
CA GLU A 54 -5.97 -18.10 17.04
C GLU A 54 -6.26 -19.26 16.07
N ARG A 55 -7.34 -19.13 15.27
CA ARG A 55 -7.84 -20.15 14.35
C ARG A 55 -7.54 -19.85 12.88
N ASP A 56 -6.76 -18.81 12.59
CA ASP A 56 -6.50 -18.31 11.23
C ASP A 56 -7.80 -17.98 10.47
N ILE A 57 -8.79 -17.44 11.18
CA ILE A 57 -10.04 -16.94 10.59
C ILE A 57 -9.92 -15.44 10.40
N ARG A 58 -10.03 -15.00 9.15
CA ARG A 58 -9.97 -13.60 8.78
C ARG A 58 -11.32 -12.92 8.88
N LEU A 59 -11.38 -11.81 9.62
CA LEU A 59 -12.62 -11.07 9.84
C LEU A 59 -12.78 -9.88 8.89
N SER A 60 -14.01 -9.72 8.40
CA SER A 60 -14.58 -8.47 7.87
C SER A 60 -15.86 -8.14 8.63
N VAL A 61 -16.40 -6.93 8.45
CA VAL A 61 -17.66 -6.51 9.09
C VAL A 61 -18.56 -5.86 8.05
N HIS A 62 -19.81 -6.30 7.94
CA HIS A 62 -20.79 -5.64 7.11
C HIS A 62 -21.52 -4.55 7.91
N ALA A 63 -21.49 -3.31 7.43
CA ALA A 63 -22.22 -2.21 8.04
C ALA A 63 -23.75 -2.38 7.85
N PRO A 64 -24.59 -1.65 8.62
CA PRO A 64 -26.03 -1.69 8.41
C PRO A 64 -26.42 -1.35 6.97
N TYR A 65 -27.39 -2.07 6.38
CA TYR A 65 -27.82 -1.85 4.99
C TYR A 65 -28.35 -0.44 4.72
N SER A 66 -28.86 0.22 5.76
CA SER A 66 -29.34 1.59 5.67
C SER A 66 -28.22 2.63 5.64
N ALA A 67 -26.99 2.27 6.06
CA ALA A 67 -25.87 3.19 6.18
C ALA A 67 -25.23 3.48 4.81
N VAL A 68 -25.95 4.21 3.96
CA VAL A 68 -25.55 4.52 2.58
C VAL A 68 -24.92 5.90 2.44
N LEU A 69 -24.05 6.05 1.44
CA LEU A 69 -23.31 7.29 1.17
C LEU A 69 -24.02 8.24 0.21
N THR A 70 -25.17 7.89 -0.38
CA THR A 70 -25.91 8.77 -1.31
C THR A 70 -27.26 9.31 -0.81
N ASP A 71 -27.66 9.07 0.45
CA ASP A 71 -28.92 9.60 1.02
C ASP A 71 -28.94 11.14 1.00
N GLU A 72 -30.00 11.78 0.54
CA GLU A 72 -30.08 13.25 0.38
C GLU A 72 -30.32 14.01 1.67
N ASP A 73 -30.96 13.35 2.62
CA ASP A 73 -31.36 13.97 3.86
C ASP A 73 -30.16 14.09 4.78
N GLU A 74 -29.80 15.32 5.13
CA GLU A 74 -28.58 15.60 5.87
C GLU A 74 -28.62 15.01 7.29
N GLU A 75 -29.80 14.92 7.92
CA GLU A 75 -29.95 14.31 9.25
C GLU A 75 -29.77 12.79 9.19
N ARG A 76 -30.42 12.13 8.21
CA ARG A 76 -30.21 10.68 7.99
C ARG A 76 -28.79 10.37 7.57
N SER A 77 -28.23 11.18 6.67
CA SER A 77 -26.84 11.07 6.23
C SER A 77 -25.87 11.15 7.40
N ALA A 78 -26.05 12.09 8.33
CA ALA A 78 -25.23 12.18 9.54
C ALA A 78 -25.34 10.91 10.41
N LEU A 79 -26.55 10.34 10.54
CA LEU A 79 -26.80 9.06 11.21
C LEU A 79 -26.06 7.89 10.53
N TRP A 80 -26.08 7.83 9.19
CA TRP A 80 -25.39 6.81 8.41
C TRP A 80 -23.87 6.91 8.53
N LEU A 81 -23.32 8.12 8.48
CA LEU A 81 -21.89 8.34 8.69
C LEU A 81 -21.47 7.93 10.11
N SER A 82 -22.28 8.25 11.13
CA SER A 82 -22.02 7.76 12.50
C SER A 82 -22.03 6.24 12.58
N ALA A 83 -22.97 5.57 11.91
CA ALA A 83 -23.02 4.11 11.88
C ALA A 83 -21.80 3.48 11.18
N ILE A 84 -21.32 4.10 10.09
CA ILE A 84 -20.08 3.68 9.41
C ILE A 84 -18.87 3.87 10.34
N GLU A 85 -18.75 5.04 10.99
CA GLU A 85 -17.68 5.33 11.96
C GLU A 85 -17.66 4.29 13.10
N ASP A 86 -18.82 3.99 13.69
CA ASP A 86 -18.94 3.01 14.77
C ASP A 86 -18.61 1.59 14.30
N THR A 87 -19.03 1.22 13.09
CA THR A 87 -18.71 -0.07 12.49
C THR A 87 -17.20 -0.21 12.26
N MET A 88 -16.53 0.82 11.75
CA MET A 88 -15.06 0.82 11.58
C MET A 88 -14.32 0.72 12.91
N ARG A 89 -14.80 1.39 13.96
CA ARG A 89 -14.23 1.27 15.31
C ARG A 89 -14.34 -0.16 15.84
N LEU A 90 -15.51 -0.77 15.72
CA LEU A 90 -15.71 -2.15 16.18
C LEU A 90 -14.92 -3.15 15.34
N ALA A 91 -14.81 -2.94 14.03
CA ALA A 91 -13.98 -3.73 13.15
C ALA A 91 -12.49 -3.68 13.57
N ASN A 92 -11.97 -2.49 13.89
CA ASN A 92 -10.61 -2.33 14.41
C ASN A 92 -10.42 -3.10 15.72
N VAL A 93 -11.37 -2.97 16.65
CA VAL A 93 -11.34 -3.69 17.93
C VAL A 93 -11.39 -5.21 17.75
N ALA A 94 -12.11 -5.70 16.74
CA ALA A 94 -12.18 -7.12 16.38
C ALA A 94 -10.98 -7.61 15.55
N GLY A 95 -10.04 -6.74 15.17
CA GLY A 95 -8.93 -7.09 14.27
C GLY A 95 -9.35 -7.36 12.81
N ALA A 96 -10.56 -6.94 12.43
CA ALA A 96 -11.02 -6.99 11.05
C ALA A 96 -10.30 -5.92 10.21
N ARG A 97 -9.91 -6.25 8.98
CA ARG A 97 -9.12 -5.34 8.13
C ARG A 97 -9.96 -4.48 7.19
N ILE A 98 -11.25 -4.78 7.02
CA ILE A 98 -12.14 -4.08 6.11
C ILE A 98 -13.59 -4.19 6.58
N ILE A 99 -14.38 -3.14 6.33
CA ILE A 99 -15.84 -3.18 6.44
C ILE A 99 -16.50 -3.10 5.06
N CYS A 100 -17.67 -3.70 4.88
CA CYS A 100 -18.49 -3.55 3.68
C CYS A 100 -19.55 -2.47 3.89
N VAL A 101 -19.69 -1.55 2.93
CA VAL A 101 -20.70 -0.48 2.92
C VAL A 101 -21.30 -0.34 1.52
N HIS A 102 -22.63 -0.24 1.46
CA HIS A 102 -23.32 0.11 0.22
C HIS A 102 -23.24 1.62 -0.04
N LEU A 103 -22.99 1.99 -1.29
CA LEU A 103 -22.97 3.40 -1.69
C LEU A 103 -24.39 3.99 -1.76
N GLY A 104 -25.36 3.23 -2.25
CA GLY A 104 -26.77 3.63 -2.38
C GLY A 104 -27.20 3.94 -3.82
N ASN A 105 -28.37 4.55 -3.98
CA ASN A 105 -28.98 4.78 -5.30
C ASN A 105 -28.61 6.15 -5.89
N ARG A 106 -28.67 6.25 -7.23
CA ARG A 106 -28.45 7.49 -7.96
C ARG A 106 -29.58 8.51 -7.78
N HIS A 107 -30.81 8.04 -7.59
CA HIS A 107 -32.02 8.88 -7.45
C HIS A 107 -32.19 9.91 -8.59
N GLY A 108 -31.74 9.58 -9.80
CA GLY A 108 -31.85 10.45 -10.98
C GLY A 108 -30.79 11.54 -11.09
N ARG A 109 -29.80 11.56 -10.19
CA ARG A 109 -28.66 12.48 -10.23
C ARG A 109 -27.56 11.96 -11.17
N ASP A 110 -26.84 12.90 -11.76
CA ASP A 110 -25.65 12.61 -12.55
C ASP A 110 -24.47 12.16 -11.67
N GLU A 111 -23.48 11.57 -12.33
CA GLU A 111 -22.28 11.02 -11.72
C GLU A 111 -21.44 12.08 -11.00
N GLU A 112 -21.28 13.27 -11.57
CA GLU A 112 -20.47 14.34 -11.00
C GLU A 112 -21.04 14.80 -9.66
N THR A 113 -22.36 14.98 -9.60
CA THR A 113 -23.09 15.35 -8.38
C THR A 113 -22.94 14.30 -7.28
N LEU A 114 -23.08 13.02 -7.63
CA LEU A 114 -22.94 11.92 -6.67
C LEU A 114 -21.50 11.75 -6.19
N MET A 115 -20.53 11.84 -7.10
CA MET A 115 -19.10 11.76 -6.79
C MET A 115 -18.69 12.86 -5.81
N LYS A 116 -19.18 14.09 -6.03
CA LYS A 116 -18.96 15.21 -5.11
C LYS A 116 -19.58 14.94 -3.74
N LEU A 117 -20.85 14.53 -3.70
CA LEU A 117 -21.58 14.25 -2.46
C LEU A 117 -20.88 13.18 -1.62
N VAL A 118 -20.50 12.06 -2.25
CA VAL A 118 -19.79 10.97 -1.59
C VAL A 118 -18.40 11.40 -1.14
N SER A 119 -17.67 12.16 -1.96
CA SER A 119 -16.35 12.70 -1.58
C SER A 119 -16.43 13.61 -0.35
N GLU A 120 -17.42 14.50 -0.28
CA GLU A 120 -17.62 15.39 0.88
C GLU A 120 -17.90 14.59 2.17
N ARG A 121 -18.64 13.49 2.05
CA ARG A 121 -18.96 12.58 3.17
C ARG A 121 -17.75 11.80 3.64
N LEU A 122 -17.00 11.22 2.71
CA LEU A 122 -15.75 10.53 3.01
C LEU A 122 -14.74 11.49 3.67
N GLN A 123 -14.63 12.72 3.17
CA GLN A 123 -13.77 13.74 3.76
C GLN A 123 -14.18 14.13 5.19
N ARG A 124 -15.49 14.13 5.50
CA ARG A 124 -15.99 14.39 6.86
C ARG A 124 -15.62 13.29 7.86
N ILE A 125 -15.65 12.03 7.45
CA ILE A 125 -15.34 10.90 8.34
C ILE A 125 -13.84 10.58 8.39
N ALA A 126 -13.08 10.92 7.35
CA ALA A 126 -11.65 10.58 7.21
C ALA A 126 -10.81 10.84 8.49
N PRO A 127 -10.85 12.04 9.13
CA PRO A 127 -10.04 12.31 10.32
C PRO A 127 -10.34 11.37 11.50
N LYS A 128 -11.55 10.80 11.54
CA LYS A 128 -12.01 9.92 12.61
C LYS A 128 -11.75 8.44 12.36
N VAL A 129 -11.47 8.05 11.11
CA VAL A 129 -11.41 6.62 10.74
C VAL A 129 -10.10 6.21 10.08
N GLU A 130 -9.36 7.12 9.43
CA GLU A 130 -8.08 6.80 8.78
C GLU A 130 -7.08 6.20 9.76
N HIS A 131 -7.01 6.75 10.97
CA HIS A 131 -6.10 6.26 12.00
C HIS A 131 -6.46 4.86 12.53
N LEU A 132 -7.70 4.39 12.32
CA LEU A 132 -8.14 3.07 12.79
C LEU A 132 -7.49 1.96 12.01
N GLY A 133 -7.16 2.19 10.74
CA GLY A 133 -6.48 1.19 9.95
C GLY A 133 -7.34 0.12 9.30
N VAL A 134 -8.64 0.36 9.29
CA VAL A 134 -9.64 -0.53 8.71
C VAL A 134 -10.04 0.05 7.38
N GLY A 135 -10.01 -0.77 6.33
CA GLY A 135 -10.49 -0.36 5.02
C GLY A 135 -12.00 -0.08 5.04
N LEU A 136 -12.41 1.04 4.45
CA LEU A 136 -13.81 1.27 4.09
C LEU A 136 -14.06 0.66 2.71
N GLY A 137 -14.55 -0.58 2.69
CA GLY A 137 -14.88 -1.32 1.49
C GLY A 137 -16.18 -0.80 0.86
N LEU A 138 -16.07 -0.25 -0.34
CA LEU A 138 -17.24 0.18 -1.12
C LEU A 138 -17.68 -0.97 -2.00
N GLU A 139 -18.90 -1.43 -1.77
CA GLU A 139 -19.47 -2.55 -2.51
C GLU A 139 -19.84 -2.14 -3.93
N THR A 140 -19.47 -2.97 -4.91
CA THR A 140 -19.88 -2.79 -6.30
C THR A 140 -21.39 -2.88 -6.46
N ALA A 141 -22.00 -1.99 -7.25
CA ALA A 141 -23.44 -1.91 -7.41
C ALA A 141 -24.04 -3.03 -8.28
N GLY A 142 -25.12 -3.68 -7.80
CA GLY A 142 -25.85 -4.72 -8.56
C GLY A 142 -26.95 -4.24 -9.50
N ARG A 143 -27.28 -2.94 -9.51
CA ARG A 143 -28.35 -2.35 -10.33
C ARG A 143 -27.87 -1.12 -11.07
N SER A 144 -28.35 -0.91 -12.29
CA SER A 144 -27.96 0.26 -13.11
C SER A 144 -28.41 1.60 -12.50
N SER A 145 -29.42 1.57 -11.63
CA SER A 145 -29.88 2.73 -10.86
C SER A 145 -29.04 3.04 -9.62
N ALA A 146 -28.09 2.18 -9.25
CA ALA A 146 -27.23 2.34 -8.09
C ALA A 146 -25.88 2.99 -8.46
N PHE A 147 -25.29 3.66 -7.47
CA PHE A 147 -23.96 4.25 -7.55
C PHE A 147 -22.94 3.24 -7.00
N GLY A 148 -21.77 3.13 -7.63
CA GLY A 148 -20.76 2.13 -7.27
C GLY A 148 -20.31 1.23 -8.40
N THR A 149 -20.09 1.76 -9.61
CA THR A 149 -19.31 1.02 -10.62
C THR A 149 -17.85 0.89 -10.19
N LEU A 150 -17.10 -0.01 -10.82
CA LEU A 150 -15.67 -0.16 -10.52
C LEU A 150 -14.88 1.12 -10.80
N GLU A 151 -15.23 1.86 -11.85
CA GLU A 151 -14.62 3.13 -12.20
C GLU A 151 -14.92 4.21 -11.16
N GLU A 152 -16.18 4.30 -10.70
CA GLU A 152 -16.58 5.24 -9.63
C GLU A 152 -15.82 4.93 -8.32
N ILE A 153 -15.69 3.65 -7.97
CA ILE A 153 -14.93 3.21 -6.79
C ILE A 153 -13.44 3.51 -6.96
N ALA A 154 -12.85 3.27 -8.13
CA ALA A 154 -11.45 3.58 -8.42
C ALA A 154 -11.15 5.07 -8.24
N LEU A 155 -12.04 5.94 -8.73
CA LEU A 155 -11.93 7.38 -8.53
C LEU A 155 -11.95 7.77 -7.05
N LEU A 156 -12.81 7.16 -6.24
CA LEU A 156 -12.85 7.40 -4.79
C LEU A 156 -11.58 6.88 -4.09
N VAL A 157 -11.11 5.68 -4.43
CA VAL A 157 -9.87 5.11 -3.88
C VAL A 157 -8.65 5.97 -4.18
N SER A 158 -8.59 6.58 -5.37
CA SER A 158 -7.50 7.49 -5.73
C SER A 158 -7.43 8.75 -4.85
N LYS A 159 -8.54 9.12 -4.19
CA LYS A 159 -8.67 10.32 -3.35
C LYS A 159 -8.56 10.03 -1.86
N PHE A 160 -8.91 8.82 -1.43
CA PHE A 160 -9.01 8.46 -0.01
C PHE A 160 -8.27 7.16 0.28
N SER A 161 -7.13 7.27 0.99
CA SER A 161 -6.21 6.16 1.24
C SER A 161 -6.77 5.05 2.13
N PHE A 162 -7.89 5.28 2.83
CA PHE A 162 -8.59 4.28 3.66
C PHE A 162 -9.74 3.58 2.93
N VAL A 163 -10.12 4.03 1.72
CA VAL A 163 -11.17 3.41 0.93
C VAL A 163 -10.61 2.22 0.15
N ARG A 164 -11.38 1.14 0.04
CA ARG A 164 -11.00 -0.10 -0.67
C ARG A 164 -12.12 -0.53 -1.61
N PRO A 165 -11.82 -1.20 -2.73
CA PRO A 165 -12.85 -1.91 -3.48
C PRO A 165 -13.36 -3.10 -2.65
N TYR A 166 -14.68 -3.29 -2.64
CA TYR A 166 -15.31 -4.50 -2.12
C TYR A 166 -16.17 -5.08 -3.26
N VAL A 167 -15.74 -6.20 -3.83
CA VAL A 167 -16.38 -6.72 -5.06
C VAL A 167 -17.46 -7.72 -4.72
N ASP A 168 -18.69 -7.45 -5.13
CA ASP A 168 -19.75 -8.45 -5.18
C ASP A 168 -19.83 -9.00 -6.62
N TRP A 169 -19.48 -10.28 -6.76
CA TRP A 169 -19.47 -10.96 -8.05
C TRP A 169 -20.88 -11.20 -8.61
N ALA A 170 -21.90 -11.34 -7.76
CA ALA A 170 -23.29 -11.44 -8.18
C ALA A 170 -23.75 -10.14 -8.84
N HIS A 171 -23.40 -9.01 -8.23
CA HIS A 171 -23.68 -7.68 -8.75
C HIS A 171 -23.05 -7.44 -10.13
N LEU A 172 -21.75 -7.70 -10.26
CA LEU A 172 -21.05 -7.52 -11.54
C LEU A 172 -21.57 -8.47 -12.62
N HIS A 173 -21.92 -9.71 -12.26
CA HIS A 173 -22.53 -10.65 -13.20
C HIS A 173 -23.89 -10.17 -13.69
N ALA A 174 -24.72 -9.64 -12.80
CA ALA A 174 -26.04 -9.12 -13.12
C ALA A 174 -25.97 -7.89 -14.04
N ILE A 175 -25.08 -6.94 -13.73
CA ILE A 175 -24.87 -5.74 -14.55
C ILE A 175 -24.26 -6.11 -15.91
N GLY A 176 -23.30 -7.02 -15.92
CA GLY A 176 -22.67 -7.56 -17.13
C GLY A 176 -23.55 -8.54 -17.92
N GLN A 177 -24.85 -8.67 -17.59
CA GLN A 177 -25.80 -9.55 -18.29
C GLN A 177 -25.29 -10.99 -18.46
N GLY A 178 -24.67 -11.52 -17.40
CA GLY A 178 -24.15 -12.89 -17.37
C GLY A 178 -22.68 -13.03 -17.79
N ALA A 179 -21.95 -11.93 -17.99
CA ALA A 179 -20.55 -11.93 -18.47
C ALA A 179 -19.61 -12.83 -17.64
N LEU A 180 -19.87 -13.01 -16.35
CA LEU A 180 -19.06 -13.82 -15.44
C LEU A 180 -19.42 -15.32 -15.42
N ALA A 181 -20.10 -15.83 -16.45
CA ALA A 181 -20.40 -17.26 -16.58
C ALA A 181 -19.14 -18.10 -16.87
N THR A 182 -18.03 -17.47 -17.27
CA THR A 182 -16.77 -18.13 -17.63
C THR A 182 -15.59 -17.56 -16.85
N LYS A 183 -14.51 -18.35 -16.75
CA LYS A 183 -13.22 -17.91 -16.19
C LYS A 183 -12.70 -16.62 -16.87
N ASP A 184 -12.86 -16.50 -18.18
CA ASP A 184 -12.36 -15.34 -18.91
C ASP A 184 -13.07 -14.04 -18.51
N GLY A 185 -14.38 -14.09 -18.23
CA GLY A 185 -15.11 -12.94 -17.70
C GLY A 185 -14.55 -12.46 -16.36
N PHE A 186 -14.27 -13.39 -15.44
CA PHE A 186 -13.60 -13.05 -14.17
C PHE A 186 -12.19 -12.49 -14.39
N ARG A 187 -11.41 -13.10 -15.30
CA ARG A 187 -10.04 -12.66 -15.62
C ARG A 187 -9.99 -11.22 -16.13
N GLU A 188 -10.96 -10.82 -16.97
CA GLU A 188 -11.09 -9.46 -17.46
C GLU A 188 -11.34 -8.47 -16.32
N VAL A 189 -12.31 -8.74 -15.44
CA VAL A 189 -12.60 -7.89 -14.28
C VAL A 189 -11.40 -7.80 -13.33
N LEU A 190 -10.75 -8.92 -13.03
CA LEU A 190 -9.53 -8.95 -12.21
C LEU A 190 -8.37 -8.15 -12.85
N GLY A 191 -8.29 -8.15 -14.19
CA GLY A 191 -7.35 -7.30 -14.93
C GLY A 191 -7.63 -5.82 -14.75
N VAL A 192 -8.90 -5.40 -14.87
CA VAL A 192 -9.35 -4.02 -14.61
C VAL A 192 -9.02 -3.62 -13.17
N LEU A 193 -9.24 -4.51 -12.20
CA LEU A 193 -8.88 -4.24 -10.80
C LEU A 193 -7.36 -4.00 -10.65
N ARG A 194 -6.50 -4.78 -11.31
CA ARG A 194 -5.04 -4.59 -11.25
C ARG A 194 -4.57 -3.30 -11.93
N GLU A 195 -5.29 -2.83 -12.94
CA GLU A 195 -4.98 -1.58 -13.64
C GLU A 195 -5.31 -0.36 -12.78
N HIS A 196 -6.43 -0.41 -12.05
CA HIS A 196 -6.94 0.74 -11.31
C HIS A 196 -6.59 0.77 -9.83
N PHE A 197 -6.24 -0.37 -9.21
CA PHE A 197 -6.00 -0.47 -7.78
C PHE A 197 -4.58 -0.98 -7.46
N PRO A 198 -3.89 -0.39 -6.46
CA PRO A 198 -2.63 -0.92 -5.96
C PRO A 198 -2.79 -2.36 -5.45
N GLY A 199 -1.79 -3.19 -5.71
CA GLY A 199 -1.87 -4.64 -5.48
C GLY A 199 -2.10 -5.00 -4.03
N TRP A 200 -1.53 -4.23 -3.09
CA TRP A 200 -1.76 -4.44 -1.67
C TRP A 200 -3.23 -4.19 -1.23
N MET A 201 -4.02 -3.45 -2.01
CA MET A 201 -5.46 -3.25 -1.75
C MET A 201 -6.32 -4.42 -2.25
N ILE A 202 -5.84 -5.13 -3.27
CA ILE A 202 -6.59 -6.18 -3.97
C ILE A 202 -5.92 -7.55 -3.87
N ASP A 203 -4.83 -7.69 -3.11
CA ASP A 203 -4.18 -8.97 -2.82
C ASP A 203 -3.91 -9.11 -1.31
N PRO A 204 -4.76 -9.84 -0.57
CA PRO A 204 -5.97 -10.51 -1.07
C PRO A 204 -7.16 -9.54 -1.29
N LEU A 205 -7.91 -9.73 -2.37
CA LEU A 205 -9.16 -9.03 -2.68
C LEU A 205 -10.27 -9.51 -1.75
N GLN A 206 -10.87 -8.60 -1.00
CA GLN A 206 -12.11 -8.86 -0.26
C GLN A 206 -13.30 -8.84 -1.24
N CYS A 207 -14.10 -9.90 -1.25
CA CYS A 207 -15.25 -10.01 -2.14
C CYS A 207 -16.39 -10.86 -1.58
N GLN A 208 -17.61 -10.59 -2.03
CA GLN A 208 -18.79 -11.42 -1.82
C GLN A 208 -19.05 -12.29 -3.04
N PHE A 209 -19.58 -13.49 -2.79
CA PHE A 209 -19.98 -14.42 -3.84
C PHE A 209 -21.31 -15.07 -3.50
N SER A 210 -22.28 -14.92 -4.40
CA SER A 210 -23.55 -15.62 -4.36
C SER A 210 -24.06 -15.84 -5.78
N GLU A 211 -25.02 -16.75 -5.94
CA GLU A 211 -25.74 -16.89 -7.20
C GLU A 211 -26.90 -15.88 -7.21
N THR A 212 -27.21 -15.32 -8.37
CA THR A 212 -28.30 -14.36 -8.48
C THR A 212 -29.08 -14.49 -9.78
N ARG A 213 -30.38 -14.17 -9.72
CA ARG A 213 -31.20 -13.93 -10.89
C ARG A 213 -31.10 -12.47 -11.29
N PHE A 214 -30.86 -12.22 -12.56
CA PHE A 214 -30.74 -10.88 -13.11
C PHE A 214 -31.65 -10.68 -14.34
N GLY A 215 -31.85 -9.41 -14.70
CA GLY A 215 -32.51 -9.00 -15.94
C GLY A 215 -31.91 -7.70 -16.47
N ASP A 216 -32.62 -7.01 -17.36
CA ASP A 216 -32.10 -5.82 -18.08
C ASP A 216 -31.62 -4.68 -17.17
N LYS A 217 -32.06 -4.63 -15.92
CA LYS A 217 -31.71 -3.59 -14.94
C LYS A 217 -30.70 -4.04 -13.87
N GLY A 218 -30.14 -5.24 -14.02
CA GLY A 218 -29.25 -5.87 -13.05
C GLY A 218 -29.99 -6.85 -12.15
N GLU A 219 -29.60 -6.88 -10.89
CA GLU A 219 -29.96 -7.92 -9.93
C GLU A 219 -31.43 -7.88 -9.49
N ILE A 220 -32.09 -9.05 -9.46
CA ILE A 220 -33.49 -9.24 -9.06
C ILE A 220 -33.57 -9.89 -7.67
N HIS A 221 -32.99 -11.09 -7.49
CA HIS A 221 -32.91 -11.80 -6.20
C HIS A 221 -31.90 -12.95 -6.26
N HIS A 222 -31.32 -13.30 -5.12
CA HIS A 222 -30.43 -14.45 -4.98
C HIS A 222 -31.11 -15.78 -5.34
N LEU A 223 -30.32 -16.70 -5.88
CA LEU A 223 -30.70 -18.07 -6.16
C LEU A 223 -29.87 -19.04 -5.31
N PRO A 224 -30.36 -20.26 -5.08
CA PRO A 224 -29.50 -21.34 -4.61
C PRO A 224 -28.33 -21.55 -5.58
N TYR A 225 -27.16 -21.84 -5.03
CA TYR A 225 -25.94 -22.05 -5.80
C TYR A 225 -26.11 -23.24 -6.76
N GLY A 226 -25.74 -23.03 -8.03
CA GLY A 226 -25.88 -24.03 -9.09
C GLY A 226 -27.13 -23.86 -9.97
N GLU A 227 -28.15 -23.11 -9.53
CA GLU A 227 -29.33 -22.81 -10.35
C GLU A 227 -29.09 -21.71 -11.40
N GLY A 228 -28.10 -20.84 -11.17
CA GLY A 228 -27.68 -19.82 -12.11
C GLY A 228 -26.38 -20.21 -12.84
N THR A 229 -25.66 -19.20 -13.32
CA THR A 229 -24.49 -19.34 -14.19
C THR A 229 -23.16 -18.99 -13.52
N LEU A 230 -23.17 -18.44 -12.31
CA LEU A 230 -21.94 -18.14 -11.59
C LEU A 230 -21.34 -19.41 -11.00
N ARG A 231 -20.04 -19.61 -11.20
CA ARG A 231 -19.30 -20.72 -10.58
C ARG A 231 -18.06 -20.19 -9.90
N ILE A 232 -17.91 -20.51 -8.61
CA ILE A 232 -16.80 -20.03 -7.80
C ILE A 232 -15.45 -20.55 -8.31
N THR A 233 -15.46 -21.69 -8.98
CA THR A 233 -14.30 -22.30 -9.63
C THR A 233 -13.74 -21.49 -10.78
N ASN A 234 -14.61 -20.84 -11.56
CA ASN A 234 -14.19 -19.90 -12.60
C ASN A 234 -13.50 -18.68 -12.01
N LEU A 235 -14.04 -18.11 -10.92
CA LEU A 235 -13.42 -17.01 -10.19
C LEU A 235 -12.04 -17.42 -9.66
N VAL A 236 -11.96 -18.56 -8.99
CA VAL A 236 -10.71 -19.05 -8.40
C VAL A 236 -9.65 -19.33 -9.46
N ALA A 237 -10.02 -19.97 -10.58
CA ALA A 237 -9.10 -20.21 -11.68
C ALA A 237 -8.59 -18.89 -12.28
N ALA A 238 -9.46 -17.89 -12.44
CA ALA A 238 -9.07 -16.56 -12.93
C ALA A 238 -8.15 -15.83 -11.95
N ALA A 239 -8.42 -15.91 -10.65
CA ALA A 239 -7.58 -15.33 -9.60
C ALA A 239 -6.19 -15.97 -9.53
N GLN A 240 -6.11 -17.29 -9.72
CA GLN A 240 -4.82 -17.99 -9.82
C GLN A 240 -4.02 -17.58 -11.06
N GLU A 241 -4.66 -17.39 -12.22
CA GLU A 241 -3.99 -16.93 -13.45
C GLU A 241 -3.53 -15.47 -13.36
N THR A 242 -4.23 -14.65 -12.58
CA THR A 242 -3.91 -13.23 -12.39
C THR A 242 -3.03 -12.96 -11.17
N ASP A 243 -2.65 -14.01 -10.43
CA ASP A 243 -1.87 -13.95 -9.18
C ASP A 243 -2.49 -13.02 -8.12
N ILE A 244 -3.81 -13.09 -7.97
CA ILE A 244 -4.58 -12.32 -6.99
C ILE A 244 -5.08 -13.28 -5.91
N GLY A 245 -4.75 -12.99 -4.64
CA GLY A 245 -5.39 -13.65 -3.51
C GLY A 245 -6.85 -13.22 -3.36
N LEU A 246 -7.69 -14.11 -2.82
CA LEU A 246 -9.10 -13.83 -2.55
C LEU A 246 -9.43 -14.10 -1.09
N ILE A 247 -10.25 -13.22 -0.51
CA ILE A 247 -11.06 -13.50 0.67
C ILE A 247 -12.50 -13.45 0.19
N VAL A 248 -13.12 -14.62 0.07
CA VAL A 248 -14.46 -14.79 -0.47
C VAL A 248 -15.43 -15.01 0.69
N ILE A 249 -16.44 -14.15 0.77
CA ILE A 249 -17.55 -14.26 1.71
C ILE A 249 -18.79 -14.73 0.93
N SER A 250 -19.33 -15.89 1.30
CA SER A 250 -20.61 -16.34 0.76
C SER A 250 -21.75 -15.50 1.31
N GLU A 251 -22.62 -15.01 0.43
CA GLU A 251 -23.88 -14.35 0.76
C GLU A 251 -25.09 -15.18 0.36
N ALA A 252 -24.90 -16.49 0.20
CA ALA A 252 -26.02 -17.37 -0.01
C ALA A 252 -27.00 -17.28 1.18
N ARG A 253 -28.30 -17.34 0.89
CA ARG A 253 -29.34 -17.24 1.91
C ARG A 253 -29.66 -18.59 2.57
N ASP A 254 -29.09 -19.67 2.03
CA ASP A 254 -29.24 -21.04 2.48
C ASP A 254 -27.85 -21.67 2.74
N PRO A 255 -27.68 -22.42 3.84
CA PRO A 255 -26.41 -23.08 4.17
C PRO A 255 -25.94 -24.06 3.10
N GLU A 256 -26.86 -24.76 2.43
CA GLU A 256 -26.56 -25.77 1.41
C GLU A 256 -25.75 -25.19 0.24
N SER A 257 -26.05 -23.95 -0.15
CA SER A 257 -25.31 -23.23 -1.18
C SER A 257 -23.89 -22.88 -0.74
N THR A 258 -23.69 -22.45 0.51
CA THR A 258 -22.35 -22.19 1.05
C THR A 258 -21.54 -23.48 1.13
N GLU A 259 -22.12 -24.57 1.61
CA GLU A 259 -21.50 -25.89 1.67
C GLU A 259 -21.12 -26.39 0.26
N ALA A 260 -22.00 -26.22 -0.73
CA ALA A 260 -21.74 -26.59 -2.11
C ALA A 260 -20.56 -25.79 -2.71
N MET A 261 -20.46 -24.49 -2.43
CA MET A 261 -19.31 -23.68 -2.84
C MET A 261 -18.02 -24.17 -2.17
N VAL A 262 -18.03 -24.46 -0.86
CA VAL A 262 -16.87 -25.01 -0.13
C VAL A 262 -16.44 -26.35 -0.73
N GLN A 263 -17.39 -27.24 -1.01
CA GLN A 263 -17.10 -28.53 -1.61
C GLN A 263 -16.48 -28.36 -3.01
N GLU A 264 -17.06 -27.51 -3.86
CA GLU A 264 -16.54 -27.26 -5.20
C GLU A 264 -15.13 -26.63 -5.14
N LEU A 265 -14.88 -25.75 -4.16
CA LEU A 265 -13.57 -25.21 -3.87
C LEU A 265 -12.59 -26.28 -3.38
N HIS A 266 -12.98 -27.19 -2.49
CA HIS A 266 -12.12 -28.28 -2.04
C HIS A 266 -11.76 -29.24 -3.17
N GLU A 267 -12.68 -29.50 -4.09
CA GLU A 267 -12.47 -30.37 -5.25
C GLU A 267 -11.60 -29.70 -6.33
N THR A 268 -11.79 -28.39 -6.55
CA THR A 268 -11.12 -27.62 -7.61
C THR A 268 -9.81 -27.01 -7.17
N VAL A 269 -9.75 -26.52 -5.93
CA VAL A 269 -8.51 -26.23 -5.19
C VAL A 269 -7.95 -27.54 -4.64
N ARG A 270 -7.86 -28.58 -5.49
CA ARG A 270 -6.57 -29.26 -5.56
C ARG A 270 -5.60 -28.16 -5.89
N ARG A 271 -4.76 -27.78 -4.92
CA ARG A 271 -3.57 -26.96 -5.17
C ARG A 271 -3.08 -27.40 -6.56
N PRO A 272 -3.01 -26.52 -7.59
CA PRO A 272 -2.19 -26.88 -8.71
C PRO A 272 -0.90 -27.31 -8.05
N GLU A 273 -0.53 -28.60 -8.20
CA GLU A 273 0.82 -28.96 -7.80
C GLU A 273 1.63 -27.90 -8.52
N PRO A 274 2.44 -27.10 -7.80
CA PRO A 274 3.47 -26.36 -8.49
C PRO A 274 4.02 -27.38 -9.48
N SER A 275 4.21 -27.03 -10.77
CA SER A 275 5.08 -27.82 -11.64
C SER A 275 6.11 -28.47 -10.73
N ARG A 276 6.30 -29.79 -10.66
CA ARG A 276 6.99 -30.48 -9.52
C ARG A 276 8.31 -29.83 -9.01
N HIS A 277 8.82 -28.86 -9.76
CA HIS A 277 10.01 -28.05 -9.61
C HIS A 277 9.79 -26.56 -9.26
N ALA A 278 8.56 -26.03 -9.24
CA ALA A 278 8.22 -24.63 -8.95
C ALA A 278 8.16 -24.42 -7.43
N ARG A 279 8.80 -23.35 -6.98
CA ARG A 279 8.89 -22.99 -5.55
C ARG A 279 8.73 -21.49 -5.37
N ARG A 280 8.52 -21.03 -4.15
CA ARG A 280 8.50 -19.60 -3.84
C ARG A 280 9.85 -18.95 -4.15
N LEU A 281 9.80 -17.71 -4.63
CA LEU A 281 10.95 -16.86 -4.85
C LEU A 281 11.65 -16.55 -3.51
N GLY A 282 10.87 -16.05 -2.55
CA GLY A 282 11.32 -15.87 -1.18
C GLY A 282 11.58 -17.19 -0.48
N SER A 283 12.41 -17.14 0.56
CA SER A 283 12.77 -18.29 1.39
C SER A 283 11.60 -18.84 2.21
N GLY A 284 10.52 -18.06 2.34
CA GLY A 284 9.38 -18.36 3.20
C GLY A 284 9.59 -17.99 4.67
N ARG A 285 10.74 -17.38 5.01
CA ARG A 285 11.00 -16.82 6.34
C ARG A 285 10.19 -15.57 6.65
N VAL A 286 9.79 -14.85 5.59
CA VAL A 286 8.96 -13.65 5.67
C VAL A 286 7.64 -13.94 4.96
N GLU A 287 6.53 -13.63 5.62
CA GLU A 287 5.20 -13.65 5.01
C GLU A 287 4.98 -12.39 4.18
N LEU A 288 5.48 -12.43 2.94
CA LEU A 288 5.28 -11.35 1.97
C LEU A 288 3.92 -11.55 1.24
N PRO A 289 3.13 -10.47 1.04
CA PRO A 289 1.94 -10.52 0.19
C PRO A 289 2.28 -10.99 -1.24
N GLY A 290 1.34 -11.67 -1.90
CA GLY A 290 1.51 -12.13 -3.28
C GLY A 290 2.82 -12.89 -3.57
N PRO A 291 3.07 -14.05 -2.93
CA PRO A 291 4.33 -14.76 -3.11
C PRO A 291 4.50 -15.24 -4.56
N ILE A 292 5.51 -14.70 -5.24
CA ILE A 292 5.85 -15.05 -6.61
C ILE A 292 6.49 -16.43 -6.63
N HIS A 293 6.03 -17.27 -7.54
CA HIS A 293 6.60 -18.59 -7.77
C HIS A 293 7.60 -18.53 -8.92
N VAL A 294 8.65 -19.34 -8.80
CA VAL A 294 9.72 -19.44 -9.79
C VAL A 294 9.88 -20.88 -10.26
N THR A 295 10.27 -21.06 -11.53
CA THR A 295 10.69 -22.33 -12.10
C THR A 295 12.19 -22.31 -12.41
N PRO A 296 12.94 -23.41 -12.17
CA PRO A 296 14.33 -23.53 -12.58
C PRO A 296 14.49 -23.34 -14.10
N SER A 297 15.52 -22.59 -14.51
CA SER A 297 15.89 -22.39 -15.91
C SER A 297 17.41 -22.23 -16.02
N GLY A 298 18.09 -23.25 -16.54
CA GLY A 298 19.56 -23.29 -16.57
C GLY A 298 20.16 -23.18 -15.17
N SER A 299 21.02 -22.17 -14.95
CA SER A 299 21.62 -21.86 -13.64
C SER A 299 20.80 -20.87 -12.80
N GLY A 300 19.62 -20.46 -13.28
CA GLY A 300 18.77 -19.47 -12.62
C GLY A 300 17.32 -19.93 -12.49
N PHE A 301 16.46 -18.95 -12.24
CA PHE A 301 15.05 -19.10 -11.94
C PHE A 301 14.25 -18.08 -12.73
N VAL A 302 13.17 -18.51 -13.36
CA VAL A 302 12.24 -17.64 -14.08
C VAL A 302 11.00 -17.44 -13.20
N PRO A 303 10.65 -16.20 -12.82
CA PRO A 303 9.42 -15.93 -12.11
C PRO A 303 8.21 -16.07 -13.05
N LEU A 304 7.13 -16.62 -12.51
CA LEU A 304 5.87 -16.78 -13.22
C LEU A 304 5.06 -15.47 -13.14
N GLY A 305 4.24 -15.19 -14.16
CA GLY A 305 3.29 -14.06 -14.13
C GLY A 305 3.91 -12.66 -14.30
N LEU A 306 5.11 -12.57 -14.89
CA LEU A 306 5.74 -11.30 -15.25
C LEU A 306 5.38 -10.87 -16.67
N ALA A 307 5.27 -9.55 -16.88
CA ALA A 307 5.08 -8.97 -18.21
C ALA A 307 6.38 -8.99 -19.02
N HIS A 308 7.52 -8.79 -18.36
CA HIS A 308 8.84 -8.83 -18.97
C HIS A 308 9.62 -10.07 -18.50
N PRO A 309 10.31 -10.78 -19.42
CA PRO A 309 11.08 -11.95 -19.05
C PRO A 309 12.29 -11.54 -18.19
N LEU A 310 12.47 -12.25 -17.08
CA LEU A 310 13.55 -12.04 -16.12
C LEU A 310 14.13 -13.39 -15.67
N VAL A 311 15.45 -13.49 -15.62
CA VAL A 311 16.16 -14.67 -15.07
C VAL A 311 16.86 -14.24 -13.79
N LEU A 312 16.45 -14.83 -12.68
CA LEU A 312 16.99 -14.56 -11.35
C LEU A 312 18.01 -15.63 -10.98
N SER A 313 19.17 -15.22 -10.47
CA SER A 313 20.20 -16.13 -9.96
C SER A 313 20.34 -15.98 -8.45
N ASN A 314 20.89 -16.98 -7.77
CA ASN A 314 21.29 -16.91 -6.35
C ASN A 314 20.16 -16.45 -5.39
N ILE A 315 18.90 -16.86 -5.65
CA ILE A 315 17.74 -16.41 -4.86
C ILE A 315 17.80 -16.90 -3.40
N ASP A 316 18.49 -18.02 -3.13
CA ASP A 316 18.68 -18.56 -1.78
C ASP A 316 19.89 -17.95 -1.03
N LYS A 317 20.68 -17.08 -1.67
CA LYS A 317 21.86 -16.47 -1.04
C LYS A 317 21.42 -15.69 0.20
N PRO A 318 21.92 -16.02 1.41
CA PRO A 318 21.74 -15.15 2.57
C PRO A 318 22.28 -13.76 2.25
N PHE A 319 21.46 -12.75 2.47
CA PHE A 319 21.72 -11.38 2.02
C PHE A 319 21.70 -10.37 3.16
N PHE A 320 21.08 -10.74 4.29
CA PHE A 320 21.10 -10.01 5.55
C PHE A 320 21.52 -10.95 6.69
N PRO A 321 22.11 -10.44 7.79
CA PRO A 321 22.63 -11.25 8.88
C PRO A 321 21.55 -12.11 9.58
N ASP A 322 20.30 -11.68 9.55
CA ASP A 322 19.14 -12.38 10.13
C ASP A 322 18.69 -13.60 9.29
N GLY A 323 19.34 -13.83 8.15
CA GLY A 323 19.07 -14.95 7.26
C GLY A 323 18.01 -14.68 6.18
N TYR A 324 17.60 -13.42 5.99
CA TYR A 324 16.81 -13.03 4.82
C TYR A 324 17.65 -13.20 3.56
N THR A 325 17.05 -13.77 2.52
CA THR A 325 17.76 -14.11 1.28
C THR A 325 17.62 -13.01 0.23
N LYS A 326 18.41 -13.12 -0.85
CA LYS A 326 18.25 -12.25 -2.02
C LYS A 326 16.85 -12.41 -2.63
N GLY A 327 16.29 -13.61 -2.61
CA GLY A 327 14.91 -13.88 -3.03
C GLY A 327 13.88 -13.14 -2.19
N ASP A 328 14.09 -13.03 -0.87
CA ASP A 328 13.21 -12.24 0.01
C ASP A 328 13.24 -10.76 -0.35
N LEU A 329 14.43 -10.20 -0.64
CA LEU A 329 14.57 -8.82 -1.09
C LEU A 329 13.87 -8.57 -2.45
N ILE A 330 14.06 -9.47 -3.41
CA ILE A 330 13.41 -9.36 -4.73
C ILE A 330 11.89 -9.44 -4.58
N GLN A 331 11.38 -10.38 -3.77
CA GLN A 331 9.96 -10.52 -3.48
C GLN A 331 9.41 -9.27 -2.77
N TYR A 332 10.13 -8.71 -1.80
CA TYR A 332 9.73 -7.48 -1.11
C TYR A 332 9.49 -6.35 -2.11
N TYR A 333 10.47 -6.09 -2.98
CA TYR A 333 10.36 -5.03 -3.97
C TYR A 333 9.25 -5.28 -5.00
N ALA A 334 9.00 -6.55 -5.34
CA ALA A 334 7.87 -6.91 -6.18
C ALA A 334 6.52 -6.63 -5.50
N SER A 335 6.44 -6.89 -4.19
CA SER A 335 5.21 -6.77 -3.39
C SER A 335 4.87 -5.31 -3.07
N VAL A 336 5.88 -4.47 -2.86
CA VAL A 336 5.70 -3.03 -2.58
C VAL A 336 5.59 -2.18 -3.86
N ALA A 337 5.79 -2.78 -5.03
CA ALA A 337 5.91 -2.08 -6.31
C ALA A 337 4.79 -1.06 -6.54
N LEU A 338 3.53 -1.45 -6.34
CA LEU A 338 2.40 -0.56 -6.63
C LEU A 338 2.30 0.64 -5.68
N THR A 339 2.92 0.57 -4.50
CA THR A 339 3.06 1.70 -3.58
C THR A 339 4.30 2.53 -3.89
N LEU A 340 5.41 1.88 -4.28
CA LEU A 340 6.71 2.54 -4.50
C LEU A 340 6.82 3.22 -5.87
N LEU A 341 6.33 2.59 -6.93
CA LEU A 341 6.51 3.06 -8.31
C LEU A 341 6.04 4.51 -8.56
N PRO A 342 4.91 4.99 -8.00
CA PRO A 342 4.52 6.41 -8.14
C PRO A 342 5.60 7.40 -7.66
N HIS A 343 6.40 7.03 -6.65
CA HIS A 343 7.49 7.85 -6.13
C HIS A 343 8.75 7.83 -6.99
N LEU A 344 8.93 6.79 -7.80
CA LEU A 344 10.05 6.62 -8.73
C LEU A 344 9.71 7.09 -10.15
N ALA A 345 8.43 7.29 -10.44
CA ALA A 345 7.92 7.61 -11.76
C ALA A 345 8.62 8.85 -12.35
N GLY A 346 9.18 8.68 -13.55
CA GLY A 346 9.86 9.74 -14.27
C GLY A 346 11.18 10.19 -13.64
N ARG A 347 11.80 9.42 -12.74
CA ARG A 347 13.07 9.78 -12.09
C ARG A 347 14.21 8.87 -12.50
N ALA A 348 15.40 9.46 -12.67
CA ALA A 348 16.63 8.68 -12.73
C ALA A 348 16.96 8.10 -11.35
N VAL A 349 17.47 6.87 -11.33
CA VAL A 349 17.82 6.15 -10.10
C VAL A 349 19.34 5.98 -9.99
N VAL A 350 19.87 6.30 -8.82
CA VAL A 350 21.20 5.88 -8.38
C VAL A 350 21.06 4.61 -7.55
N MET A 351 21.87 3.60 -7.85
CA MET A 351 21.80 2.30 -7.21
C MET A 351 22.87 2.20 -6.12
N ALA A 352 22.49 1.83 -4.89
CA ALA A 352 23.47 1.38 -3.91
C ALA A 352 23.52 -0.15 -3.93
N ARG A 353 24.57 -0.70 -4.53
CA ARG A 353 24.69 -2.14 -4.79
C ARG A 353 25.58 -2.83 -3.77
N TYR A 354 25.07 -3.96 -3.27
CA TYR A 354 25.66 -4.85 -2.29
C TYR A 354 25.66 -6.27 -2.86
N PRO A 355 26.54 -6.59 -3.85
CA PRO A 355 26.50 -7.89 -4.54
C PRO A 355 26.62 -9.10 -3.60
N ASP A 356 27.28 -8.91 -2.46
CA ASP A 356 27.55 -9.92 -1.44
C ASP A 356 26.70 -9.81 -0.17
N GLY A 357 25.61 -9.05 -0.23
CA GLY A 357 24.70 -8.85 0.91
C GLY A 357 25.08 -7.63 1.75
N SER A 358 24.25 -7.33 2.74
CA SER A 358 24.31 -6.07 3.51
C SER A 358 25.61 -5.86 4.29
N GLU A 359 26.33 -6.93 4.62
CA GLU A 359 27.62 -6.88 5.33
C GLU A 359 28.83 -6.90 4.38
N GLY A 360 28.60 -7.01 3.07
CA GLY A 360 29.65 -7.04 2.05
C GLY A 360 30.08 -5.65 1.58
N GLU A 361 31.09 -5.64 0.70
CA GLU A 361 31.51 -4.44 -0.02
C GLU A 361 30.39 -3.90 -0.90
N TRP A 362 30.31 -2.57 -1.00
CA TRP A 362 29.21 -1.90 -1.70
C TRP A 362 29.69 -0.66 -2.45
N PHE A 363 28.89 -0.24 -3.43
CA PHE A 363 29.18 0.94 -4.23
C PHE A 363 27.91 1.62 -4.75
N TYR A 364 28.02 2.94 -4.99
CA TYR A 364 27.03 3.69 -5.74
C TYR A 364 27.27 3.55 -7.24
N GLU A 365 26.22 3.25 -7.99
CA GLU A 365 26.27 3.11 -9.44
C GLU A 365 25.21 4.00 -10.10
N LYS A 366 25.67 4.90 -10.96
CA LYS A 366 24.83 5.80 -11.75
C LYS A 366 24.57 5.26 -13.16
N GLN A 367 25.59 4.60 -13.72
CA GLN A 367 25.55 4.03 -15.05
C GLN A 367 24.77 2.72 -15.02
N ALA A 368 23.85 2.53 -15.96
CA ALA A 368 23.14 1.28 -16.13
C ALA A 368 24.15 0.16 -16.48
N PRO A 369 24.14 -0.96 -15.73
CA PRO A 369 24.99 -2.11 -16.02
C PRO A 369 24.86 -2.60 -17.47
N ASP A 370 25.97 -3.10 -18.03
CA ASP A 370 26.02 -3.64 -19.39
C ASP A 370 25.14 -4.90 -19.57
N HIS A 371 24.96 -5.67 -18.48
CA HIS A 371 24.17 -6.91 -18.47
C HIS A 371 22.69 -6.67 -18.13
N ARG A 372 22.19 -5.45 -18.33
CA ARG A 372 20.77 -5.13 -18.16
C ARG A 372 19.90 -5.85 -19.22
N PRO A 373 18.62 -6.09 -18.93
CA PRO A 373 17.66 -6.51 -19.94
C PRO A 373 17.42 -5.42 -20.98
N ASP A 374 17.21 -5.81 -22.24
CA ASP A 374 16.94 -4.88 -23.34
C ASP A 374 15.66 -4.04 -23.15
N TRP A 375 14.70 -4.58 -22.39
CA TRP A 375 13.44 -3.90 -22.08
C TRP A 375 13.58 -2.84 -20.98
N LEU A 376 14.71 -2.79 -20.25
CA LEU A 376 14.88 -1.85 -19.15
C LEU A 376 14.99 -0.42 -19.68
N GLN A 377 14.06 0.44 -19.26
CA GLN A 377 14.07 1.84 -19.66
C GLN A 377 15.23 2.61 -19.00
N LEU A 378 15.94 3.38 -19.83
CA LEU A 378 17.07 4.20 -19.42
C LEU A 378 16.78 5.69 -19.61
N ALA A 379 17.52 6.51 -18.88
CA ALA A 379 17.53 7.96 -19.01
C ALA A 379 18.95 8.46 -19.31
N PRO A 380 19.26 8.87 -20.56
CA PRO A 380 20.56 9.43 -20.90
C PRO A 380 20.67 10.87 -20.36
N ILE A 381 21.63 11.11 -19.47
CA ILE A 381 21.81 12.40 -18.81
C ILE A 381 23.23 12.91 -19.05
N HIS A 382 23.34 14.18 -19.47
CA HIS A 382 24.63 14.77 -19.77
C HIS A 382 25.44 15.05 -18.50
N SER A 383 26.68 14.58 -18.44
CA SER A 383 27.59 14.86 -17.34
C SER A 383 28.59 15.93 -17.76
N LYS A 384 28.72 17.00 -16.97
CA LYS A 384 29.72 18.07 -17.21
C LYS A 384 31.17 17.57 -17.22
N HIS A 385 31.43 16.36 -16.71
CA HIS A 385 32.76 15.77 -16.57
C HIS A 385 33.04 14.64 -17.57
N ARG A 386 32.06 14.22 -18.38
CA ARG A 386 32.24 13.17 -19.40
C ARG A 386 31.79 13.70 -20.77
N GLY A 387 32.45 13.23 -21.82
CA GLY A 387 32.04 13.56 -23.20
C GLY A 387 30.72 12.88 -23.60
N GLU A 388 30.49 11.65 -23.13
CA GLU A 388 29.26 10.88 -23.39
C GLU A 388 28.25 11.00 -22.24
N PRO A 389 26.93 10.94 -22.53
CA PRO A 389 25.89 10.87 -21.50
C PRO A 389 26.06 9.64 -20.59
N ILE A 390 25.67 9.78 -19.33
CA ILE A 390 25.52 8.65 -18.42
C ILE A 390 24.11 8.09 -18.62
N GLU A 391 23.99 6.80 -18.89
CA GLU A 391 22.68 6.15 -18.98
C GLU A 391 22.24 5.75 -17.57
N PHE A 392 21.31 6.47 -16.98
CA PHE A 392 20.72 6.10 -15.70
C PHE A 392 19.63 5.05 -15.89
N VAL A 393 19.46 4.18 -14.90
CA VAL A 393 18.29 3.29 -14.86
C VAL A 393 17.06 4.07 -14.38
N THR A 394 15.89 3.68 -14.88
CA THR A 394 14.59 4.08 -14.35
C THR A 394 13.85 2.85 -13.80
N ALA A 395 12.80 3.05 -13.01
CA ALA A 395 11.99 1.96 -12.49
C ALA A 395 10.49 2.22 -12.76
N PRO A 396 10.03 2.01 -14.01
CA PRO A 396 8.64 2.26 -14.40
C PRO A 396 7.68 1.16 -13.96
N ASP A 397 8.19 -0.04 -13.66
CA ASP A 397 7.37 -1.22 -13.39
C ASP A 397 7.98 -2.16 -12.32
N ARG A 398 7.19 -3.16 -11.94
CA ARG A 398 7.53 -4.15 -10.92
C ARG A 398 8.77 -4.96 -11.30
N GLU A 399 8.87 -5.35 -12.56
CA GLU A 399 9.97 -6.14 -13.12
C GLU A 399 11.30 -5.38 -13.05
N SER A 400 11.28 -4.06 -13.25
CA SER A 400 12.44 -3.19 -13.08
C SER A 400 12.94 -3.20 -11.63
N LEU A 401 12.04 -3.10 -10.65
CA LEU A 401 12.40 -3.20 -9.22
C LEU A 401 12.97 -4.57 -8.87
N MET A 402 12.35 -5.64 -9.39
CA MET A 402 12.86 -7.01 -9.21
C MET A 402 14.26 -7.17 -9.79
N TRP A 403 14.50 -6.60 -10.98
CA TRP A 403 15.81 -6.64 -11.61
C TRP A 403 16.86 -5.86 -10.80
N LEU A 404 16.54 -4.64 -10.33
CA LEU A 404 17.42 -3.85 -9.45
C LEU A 404 17.82 -4.66 -8.21
N ALA A 405 16.86 -5.27 -7.52
CA ALA A 405 17.14 -6.14 -6.38
C ALA A 405 18.01 -7.35 -6.76
N SER A 406 17.78 -7.93 -7.94
CA SER A 406 18.50 -9.13 -8.42
C SER A 406 20.00 -8.90 -8.63
N ILE A 407 20.39 -7.67 -9.03
CA ILE A 407 21.79 -7.24 -9.21
C ILE A 407 22.41 -6.72 -7.90
N GLY A 408 21.72 -6.88 -6.78
CA GLY A 408 22.16 -6.51 -5.44
C GLY A 408 21.91 -5.06 -5.08
N CYS A 409 21.05 -4.33 -5.79
CA CYS A 409 20.63 -2.99 -5.37
C CYS A 409 19.74 -3.12 -4.12
N ILE A 410 20.31 -2.85 -2.93
CA ILE A 410 19.52 -2.85 -1.69
C ILE A 410 18.82 -1.51 -1.53
N GLU A 411 19.52 -0.41 -1.78
CA GLU A 411 18.95 0.94 -1.65
C GLU A 411 18.71 1.57 -3.03
N ILE A 412 17.49 2.07 -3.24
CA ILE A 412 17.07 2.79 -4.45
C ILE A 412 17.05 4.28 -4.14
N HIS A 413 17.85 5.06 -4.87
CA HIS A 413 18.02 6.50 -4.64
C HIS A 413 17.57 7.31 -5.86
N PRO A 414 16.28 7.70 -5.94
CA PRO A 414 15.78 8.50 -7.05
C PRO A 414 16.31 9.95 -6.98
N TRP A 415 16.36 10.60 -8.14
CA TRP A 415 16.59 12.04 -8.23
C TRP A 415 15.44 12.83 -7.60
N LEU A 416 15.74 14.01 -7.05
CA LEU A 416 14.72 14.90 -6.47
C LEU A 416 13.89 15.64 -7.52
N ASN A 417 14.30 15.63 -8.79
CA ASN A 417 13.51 16.10 -9.94
C ASN A 417 13.11 14.92 -10.84
N ARG A 418 12.08 15.11 -11.66
CA ARG A 418 11.72 14.24 -12.77
C ARG A 418 12.55 14.57 -14.01
N LEU A 419 12.57 13.66 -14.98
CA LEU A 419 13.34 13.81 -16.21
C LEU A 419 12.82 14.94 -17.12
N ASP A 420 11.52 15.25 -17.04
CA ASP A 420 10.86 16.30 -17.81
C ASP A 420 11.05 17.73 -17.23
N ASN A 421 11.58 17.84 -16.00
CA ASN A 421 11.84 19.10 -15.31
C ASN A 421 13.28 19.18 -14.76
N GLU A 422 14.26 18.70 -15.54
CA GLU A 422 15.67 18.62 -15.13
C GLU A 422 16.20 19.93 -14.51
N GLY A 423 16.80 19.80 -13.32
CA GLY A 423 17.36 20.94 -12.58
C GLY A 423 16.37 21.65 -11.64
N ARG A 424 15.09 21.28 -11.66
CA ARG A 424 14.05 21.82 -10.79
C ARG A 424 13.45 20.72 -9.91
N PRO A 425 13.93 20.54 -8.67
CA PRO A 425 13.44 19.47 -7.81
C PRO A 425 11.97 19.66 -7.42
N ASP A 426 11.28 18.54 -7.27
CA ASP A 426 9.89 18.49 -6.79
C ASP A 426 9.83 18.51 -5.25
N PHE A 427 10.98 18.47 -4.57
CA PHE A 427 11.05 18.40 -3.11
C PHE A 427 12.18 19.27 -2.54
N ALA A 428 11.91 19.92 -1.42
CA ALA A 428 12.92 20.27 -0.42
C ALA A 428 13.03 19.11 0.59
N VAL A 429 14.25 18.72 0.97
CA VAL A 429 14.50 17.64 1.91
C VAL A 429 15.30 18.15 3.11
N PHE A 430 14.78 17.96 4.31
CA PHE A 430 15.55 18.08 5.55
C PHE A 430 15.96 16.67 5.97
N ASP A 431 17.25 16.38 5.86
CA ASP A 431 17.87 15.13 6.32
C ASP A 431 18.43 15.34 7.73
N LEU A 432 17.83 14.65 8.70
CA LEU A 432 18.15 14.75 10.12
C LEU A 432 18.94 13.51 10.54
N ASP A 433 20.26 13.65 10.60
CA ASP A 433 21.17 12.53 10.89
C ASP A 433 21.80 12.69 12.28
N PRO A 434 21.49 11.82 13.25
CA PRO A 434 22.13 11.87 14.56
C PRO A 434 23.62 11.53 14.45
N SER A 435 24.47 12.45 14.91
CA SER A 435 25.89 12.17 15.05
C SER A 435 26.16 11.23 16.23
N GLU A 436 27.39 10.71 16.32
CA GLU A 436 27.79 9.85 17.43
C GLU A 436 27.50 10.50 18.80
N GLY A 437 26.74 9.80 19.64
CA GLY A 437 26.31 10.26 20.97
C GLY A 437 25.00 11.06 20.99
N ALA A 438 24.41 11.40 19.84
CA ALA A 438 23.07 11.98 19.80
C ALA A 438 22.01 10.90 20.08
N THR A 439 20.91 11.30 20.72
CA THR A 439 19.80 10.42 21.12
C THR A 439 18.64 10.50 20.14
N TRP A 440 17.78 9.47 20.11
CA TRP A 440 16.54 9.51 19.31
C TRP A 440 15.63 10.66 19.73
N ALA A 441 15.51 10.94 21.03
CA ALA A 441 14.73 12.07 21.53
C ALA A 441 15.20 13.40 20.94
N GLN A 442 16.51 13.61 20.78
CA GLN A 442 17.03 14.79 20.09
C GLN A 442 16.62 14.80 18.61
N VAL A 443 16.66 13.67 17.90
CA VAL A 443 16.19 13.60 16.50
C VAL A 443 14.73 14.01 16.38
N VAL A 444 13.87 13.52 17.30
CA VAL A 444 12.45 13.88 17.32
C VAL A 444 12.25 15.36 17.64
N THR A 445 12.89 15.89 18.68
CA THR A 445 12.84 17.33 19.02
C THR A 445 13.26 18.20 17.84
N VAL A 446 14.31 17.82 17.11
CA VAL A 446 14.76 18.56 15.92
C VAL A 446 13.75 18.45 14.78
N ALA A 447 13.13 17.30 14.56
CA ALA A 447 12.07 17.13 13.57
C ALA A 447 10.84 18.01 13.88
N GLU A 448 10.42 18.07 15.14
CA GLU A 448 9.33 18.95 15.60
C GLU A 448 9.68 20.44 15.42
N GLN A 449 10.93 20.83 15.67
CA GLN A 449 11.42 22.19 15.44
C GLN A 449 11.41 22.55 13.94
N VAL A 450 11.79 21.61 13.06
CA VAL A 450 11.64 21.79 11.61
C VAL A 450 10.16 21.92 11.24
N LYS A 451 9.28 21.05 11.77
CA LYS A 451 7.83 21.13 11.53
C LYS A 451 7.26 22.48 11.93
N ALA A 452 7.56 22.96 13.14
CA ALA A 452 7.08 24.24 13.63
C ALA A 452 7.56 25.43 12.78
N MET A 453 8.79 25.35 12.26
CA MET A 453 9.30 26.36 11.32
C MET A 453 8.57 26.29 9.98
N LEU A 454 8.35 25.10 9.42
CA LEU A 454 7.60 24.93 8.18
C LEU A 454 6.17 25.44 8.31
N ASP A 455 5.47 25.07 9.40
CA ASP A 455 4.11 25.53 9.70
C ASP A 455 4.04 27.07 9.73
N ARG A 456 5.05 27.73 10.35
CA ARG A 456 5.15 29.20 10.38
C ARG A 456 5.37 29.80 8.99
N LEU A 457 6.12 29.13 8.13
CA LEU A 457 6.40 29.55 6.77
C LEU A 457 5.27 29.20 5.78
N GLY A 458 4.17 28.61 6.27
CA GLY A 458 3.04 28.19 5.42
C GLY A 458 3.36 26.98 4.55
N LEU A 459 4.35 26.18 4.93
CA LEU A 459 4.77 24.98 4.21
C LEU A 459 4.40 23.71 5.00
N VAL A 460 3.97 22.68 4.30
CA VAL A 460 3.66 21.36 4.83
C VAL A 460 4.81 20.42 4.54
N GLY A 461 5.35 19.81 5.59
CA GLY A 461 6.35 18.75 5.51
C GLY A 461 5.76 17.37 5.82
N TYR A 462 6.27 16.35 5.14
CA TYR A 462 5.90 14.95 5.31
C TYR A 462 7.08 14.15 5.82
N LEU A 463 6.85 13.38 6.88
CA LEU A 463 7.90 12.71 7.64
C LEU A 463 8.05 11.25 7.20
N LYS A 464 9.30 10.78 7.15
CA LYS A 464 9.61 9.36 7.05
C LYS A 464 10.83 9.00 7.89
N THR A 465 10.84 7.79 8.42
CA THR A 465 12.09 7.21 8.93
C THR A 465 13.05 7.02 7.76
N SER A 466 14.35 7.22 8.00
CA SER A 466 15.34 6.90 6.97
C SER A 466 15.53 5.39 6.77
N GLY A 467 15.02 4.57 7.70
CA GLY A 467 15.34 3.14 7.84
C GLY A 467 16.76 2.89 8.33
N ALA A 468 17.51 3.94 8.68
CA ALA A 468 18.84 3.84 9.28
C ALA A 468 18.83 4.40 10.70
N THR A 469 19.30 5.63 10.88
CA THR A 469 19.50 6.24 12.21
C THR A 469 18.66 7.50 12.41
N GLY A 470 18.15 8.09 11.34
CA GLY A 470 17.57 9.44 11.33
C GLY A 470 16.18 9.53 10.71
N LEU A 471 15.75 10.77 10.50
CA LEU A 471 14.46 11.14 9.91
C LEU A 471 14.68 11.99 8.66
N HIS A 472 13.83 11.83 7.65
CA HIS A 472 13.77 12.75 6.53
C HIS A 472 12.40 13.45 6.51
N ILE A 473 12.42 14.76 6.30
CA ILE A 473 11.21 15.56 6.09
C ILE A 473 11.22 16.07 4.65
N HIS A 474 10.21 15.69 3.87
CA HIS A 474 10.03 16.16 2.51
C HIS A 474 8.97 17.26 2.47
N VAL A 475 9.30 18.39 1.85
CA VAL A 475 8.35 19.45 1.52
C VAL A 475 8.10 19.34 0.01
N PRO A 476 6.90 18.93 -0.45
CA PRO A 476 6.59 18.89 -1.87
C PRO A 476 6.53 20.29 -2.44
N LEU A 477 7.18 20.50 -3.58
CA LEU A 477 7.31 21.77 -4.28
C LEU A 477 6.82 21.66 -5.72
N ASP A 478 6.30 22.75 -6.27
CA ASP A 478 6.16 22.88 -7.71
C ASP A 478 7.55 22.97 -8.36
N PRO A 479 7.75 22.38 -9.55
CA PRO A 479 9.06 22.33 -10.21
C PRO A 479 9.41 23.66 -10.92
N VAL A 480 9.39 24.74 -10.16
CA VAL A 480 9.67 26.11 -10.58
C VAL A 480 10.95 26.67 -9.95
N HIS A 481 11.46 26.02 -8.90
CA HIS A 481 12.68 26.41 -8.19
C HIS A 481 13.88 25.60 -8.67
N ASP A 482 15.06 26.21 -8.80
CA ASP A 482 16.29 25.46 -9.05
C ASP A 482 16.85 24.85 -7.76
N TYR A 483 17.70 23.83 -7.89
CA TYR A 483 18.39 23.19 -6.75
C TYR A 483 19.14 24.18 -5.85
N ARG A 484 19.68 25.28 -6.41
CA ARG A 484 20.44 26.26 -5.64
C ARG A 484 19.51 27.01 -4.68
N ARG A 485 18.34 27.42 -5.14
CA ARG A 485 17.31 28.10 -4.35
C ARG A 485 16.81 27.17 -3.24
N VAL A 486 16.42 25.95 -3.59
CA VAL A 486 15.95 24.93 -2.62
C VAL A 486 17.00 24.64 -1.55
N ARG A 487 18.27 24.42 -1.94
CA ARG A 487 19.38 24.23 -0.98
C ARG A 487 19.61 25.45 -0.09
N THR A 488 19.46 26.66 -0.63
CA THR A 488 19.63 27.91 0.12
C THR A 488 18.55 28.04 1.19
N PHE A 489 17.29 27.80 0.81
CA PHE A 489 16.14 27.77 1.72
C PHE A 489 16.35 26.79 2.88
N VAL A 490 16.62 25.51 2.59
CA VAL A 490 16.86 24.48 3.62
C VAL A 490 18.05 24.88 4.51
N GLY A 491 19.10 25.44 3.91
CA GLY A 491 20.26 25.92 4.65
C GLY A 491 19.97 27.11 5.57
N THR A 492 19.12 28.05 5.15
CA THR A 492 18.69 29.19 5.97
C THR A 492 17.87 28.71 7.16
N VAL A 493 16.86 27.87 6.92
CA VAL A 493 16.06 27.27 7.99
C VAL A 493 16.97 26.52 8.98
N GLY A 494 17.88 25.67 8.49
CA GLY A 494 18.82 24.95 9.34
C GLY A 494 19.69 25.87 10.20
N ARG A 495 20.21 26.99 9.66
CA ARG A 495 21.02 27.95 10.43
C ARG A 495 20.22 28.67 11.51
N LEU A 496 18.95 28.98 11.24
CA LEU A 496 18.05 29.56 12.24
C LEU A 496 17.80 28.57 13.39
N LEU A 497 17.56 27.30 13.05
CA LEU A 497 17.38 26.24 14.04
C LEU A 497 18.65 25.99 14.87
N VAL A 498 19.84 25.96 14.25
CA VAL A 498 21.12 25.91 14.99
C VAL A 498 21.29 27.10 15.92
N SER A 499 20.88 28.30 15.52
CA SER A 499 20.98 29.50 16.37
C SER A 499 20.03 29.44 17.55
N ALA A 500 18.87 28.80 17.39
CA ALA A 500 17.86 28.62 18.44
C ALA A 500 18.18 27.44 19.38
N ASN A 501 18.78 26.37 18.87
CA ASN A 501 19.12 25.16 19.61
C ASN A 501 20.52 24.62 19.25
N PRO A 502 21.60 25.34 19.62
CA PRO A 502 22.98 24.97 19.25
C PRO A 502 23.51 23.74 20.01
N ASP A 503 22.85 23.34 21.08
CA ASP A 503 23.25 22.21 21.91
C ASP A 503 22.81 20.87 21.31
N ASP A 504 21.69 20.84 20.57
CA ASP A 504 21.18 19.63 19.91
C ASP A 504 21.39 19.63 18.39
N ILE A 505 21.55 20.79 17.74
CA ILE A 505 21.59 20.90 16.27
C ILE A 505 22.96 21.34 15.78
N THR A 506 23.44 20.72 14.70
CA THR A 506 24.63 21.17 13.99
C THR A 506 24.44 21.16 12.48
N MET A 507 25.16 22.05 11.80
CA MET A 507 25.33 22.04 10.34
C MET A 507 26.82 21.95 9.97
N GLU A 508 27.67 21.53 10.91
CA GLU A 508 29.10 21.40 10.69
C GLU A 508 29.41 20.22 9.76
N TRP A 509 30.13 20.51 8.68
CA TRP A 509 30.42 19.51 7.66
C TRP A 509 31.32 18.40 8.21
N HIS A 510 32.36 18.77 8.97
CA HIS A 510 33.31 17.81 9.50
C HIS A 510 32.71 17.00 10.65
N VAL A 511 32.55 15.69 10.44
CA VAL A 511 31.97 14.75 11.42
C VAL A 511 32.63 14.88 12.81
N SER A 512 33.96 15.05 12.87
CA SER A 512 34.71 15.21 14.12
C SER A 512 34.36 16.45 14.95
N LYS A 513 33.66 17.42 14.36
CA LYS A 513 33.23 18.66 15.02
C LYS A 513 31.73 18.70 15.31
N ARG A 514 30.98 17.68 14.88
CA ARG A 514 29.52 17.64 15.08
C ARG A 514 29.14 17.45 16.54
N GLY A 515 29.94 16.71 17.32
CA GLY A 515 29.58 16.38 18.70
C GLY A 515 28.30 15.53 18.79
N PRO A 516 27.70 15.37 19.98
CA PRO A 516 26.49 14.57 20.19
C PRO A 516 25.23 15.35 19.77
N ARG A 517 25.17 15.75 18.50
CA ARG A 517 24.12 16.59 17.91
C ARG A 517 23.52 15.97 16.66
N VAL A 518 22.30 16.39 16.33
CA VAL A 518 21.61 16.09 15.08
C VAL A 518 22.15 17.00 13.98
N PHE A 519 22.65 16.40 12.90
CA PHE A 519 23.14 17.10 11.74
C PHE A 519 21.99 17.34 10.76
N ILE A 520 21.79 18.60 10.34
CA ILE A 520 20.85 18.95 9.27
C ILE A 520 21.62 19.06 7.96
N ASP A 521 21.53 18.03 7.11
CA ASP A 521 22.26 18.03 5.83
C ASP A 521 21.51 18.73 4.70
N HIS A 522 21.61 20.07 4.67
CA HIS A 522 21.07 20.84 3.55
C HIS A 522 21.70 20.48 2.18
N ASN A 523 22.87 19.82 2.13
CA ASN A 523 23.50 19.45 0.86
C ASN A 523 22.81 18.29 0.15
N GLN A 524 21.89 17.58 0.79
CA GLN A 524 21.05 16.60 0.09
C GLN A 524 20.20 17.24 -1.02
N ASN A 525 20.00 18.56 -0.95
CA ASN A 525 19.33 19.37 -1.97
C ASN A 525 20.29 19.91 -3.05
N ALA A 526 21.52 19.43 -3.15
CA ALA A 526 22.43 19.82 -4.22
C ALA A 526 22.19 18.99 -5.49
N PRO A 527 22.47 19.52 -6.70
CA PRO A 527 22.32 18.77 -7.94
C PRO A 527 23.09 17.44 -7.92
N GLY A 528 22.40 16.35 -8.30
CA GLY A 528 23.00 15.02 -8.41
C GLY A 528 23.31 14.34 -7.07
N LYS A 529 22.91 14.93 -5.94
CA LYS A 529 22.74 14.23 -4.66
C LYS A 529 21.41 13.49 -4.68
N THR A 530 21.38 12.38 -3.95
CA THR A 530 20.23 11.49 -3.89
C THR A 530 20.11 10.93 -2.49
N ILE A 531 18.89 10.59 -2.12
CA ILE A 531 18.54 10.05 -0.82
C ILE A 531 17.70 8.80 -1.02
N ALA A 532 17.74 7.87 -0.06
CA ALA A 532 16.97 6.64 -0.15
C ALA A 532 15.48 6.95 -0.31
N SER A 533 14.87 6.31 -1.32
CA SER A 533 13.43 6.43 -1.60
C SER A 533 12.61 6.05 -0.38
N VAL A 534 11.40 6.58 -0.29
CA VAL A 534 10.34 5.94 0.47
C VAL A 534 10.24 4.46 0.07
N TYR A 535 9.96 3.58 1.03
CA TYR A 535 9.89 2.12 0.89
C TYR A 535 11.18 1.43 0.41
N SER A 536 12.31 2.14 0.28
CA SER A 536 13.61 1.51 0.02
C SER A 536 14.09 0.75 1.26
N VAL A 537 14.58 -0.48 1.05
CA VAL A 537 15.27 -1.26 2.09
C VAL A 537 16.63 -0.63 2.37
N ARG A 538 17.10 -0.80 3.62
CA ARG A 538 18.41 -0.37 4.09
C ARG A 538 19.27 -1.60 4.46
N PRO A 539 20.59 -1.58 4.21
CA PRO A 539 21.52 -2.70 4.41
C PRO A 539 21.92 -2.80 5.89
N ARG A 540 20.94 -3.02 6.76
CA ARG A 540 21.12 -3.14 8.20
C ARG A 540 20.46 -4.43 8.70
N PRO A 541 20.85 -4.94 9.89
CA PRO A 541 20.13 -6.03 10.54
C PRO A 541 18.63 -5.74 10.60
N GLY A 542 17.82 -6.76 10.34
CA GLY A 542 16.37 -6.67 10.21
C GLY A 542 15.88 -6.22 8.83
N ALA A 543 16.77 -5.82 7.90
CA ALA A 543 16.39 -5.22 6.61
C ALA A 543 15.34 -4.09 6.75
N PRO A 544 15.65 -3.02 7.53
CA PRO A 544 14.71 -1.94 7.78
C PRO A 544 14.40 -1.17 6.51
N VAL A 545 13.24 -0.51 6.51
CA VAL A 545 12.65 0.17 5.36
C VAL A 545 12.48 1.65 5.69
N SER A 546 12.83 2.52 4.74
CA SER A 546 12.56 3.96 4.83
C SER A 546 11.05 4.21 4.78
N THR A 547 10.40 4.41 5.92
CA THR A 547 8.94 4.28 6.03
C THR A 547 8.27 5.61 6.40
N PRO A 548 7.22 6.05 5.67
CA PRO A 548 6.43 7.23 6.01
C PRO A 548 5.76 7.09 7.36
N ILE A 549 5.81 8.15 8.16
CA ILE A 549 5.19 8.21 9.49
C ILE A 549 4.32 9.46 9.64
N LEU A 550 3.31 9.35 10.50
CA LEU A 550 2.49 10.46 10.95
C LEU A 550 3.31 11.33 11.91
N TRP A 551 2.98 12.62 11.98
CA TRP A 551 3.64 13.51 12.94
C TRP A 551 3.28 13.16 14.37
N GLU A 552 2.08 12.65 14.60
CA GLU A 552 1.53 12.31 15.92
C GLU A 552 2.16 11.05 16.54
N GLU A 553 2.85 10.22 15.75
CA GLU A 553 3.48 8.99 16.22
C GLU A 553 5.01 9.07 16.29
N VAL A 554 5.62 10.23 15.98
CA VAL A 554 7.08 10.36 15.82
C VAL A 554 7.86 9.97 17.08
N ASP A 555 7.29 10.19 18.27
CA ASP A 555 7.87 9.81 19.55
C ASP A 555 7.82 8.29 19.82
N ASP A 556 6.87 7.59 19.19
CA ASP A 556 6.54 6.18 19.45
C ASP A 556 7.17 5.22 18.44
N VAL A 557 7.83 5.74 17.39
CA VAL A 557 8.41 4.95 16.30
C VAL A 557 9.92 5.10 16.22
N GLN A 558 10.60 4.02 15.85
CA GLN A 558 12.02 3.99 15.54
C GLN A 558 12.26 3.48 14.11
N PRO A 559 13.39 3.84 13.48
CA PRO A 559 13.69 3.39 12.11
C PRO A 559 13.70 1.86 11.93
N GLY A 560 14.01 1.11 12.99
CA GLY A 560 14.08 -0.36 12.98
C GLY A 560 12.73 -1.07 13.08
N ASP A 561 11.66 -0.37 13.45
CA ASP A 561 10.33 -0.98 13.64
C ASP A 561 9.70 -1.44 12.32
N PHE A 562 10.10 -0.80 11.22
CA PHE A 562 9.62 -1.07 9.88
C PHE A 562 10.69 -1.81 9.08
N THR A 563 10.41 -3.07 8.78
CA THR A 563 11.29 -3.98 8.04
C THR A 563 10.57 -4.56 6.84
N ILE A 564 11.28 -5.28 5.97
CA ILE A 564 10.65 -6.06 4.89
C ILE A 564 9.57 -7.04 5.39
N ALA A 565 9.60 -7.40 6.68
CA ALA A 565 8.64 -8.29 7.32
C ALA A 565 7.46 -7.55 7.97
N THR A 566 7.70 -6.40 8.59
CA THR A 566 6.71 -5.72 9.45
C THR A 566 5.95 -4.59 8.77
N ILE A 567 6.45 -4.06 7.65
CA ILE A 567 5.86 -2.90 6.96
C ILE A 567 4.45 -3.16 6.41
N TRP A 568 4.06 -4.43 6.21
CA TRP A 568 2.78 -4.79 5.59
C TRP A 568 1.58 -4.42 6.45
N ASP A 569 1.69 -4.55 7.77
CA ASP A 569 0.61 -4.14 8.67
C ASP A 569 0.36 -2.64 8.51
N ARG A 570 1.43 -1.84 8.42
CA ARG A 570 1.34 -0.39 8.21
C ARG A 570 0.71 -0.03 6.87
N LEU A 571 1.15 -0.67 5.78
CA LEU A 571 0.58 -0.43 4.44
C LEU A 571 -0.89 -0.84 4.36
N GLN A 572 -1.27 -1.95 4.99
CA GLN A 572 -2.68 -2.34 5.04
C GLN A 572 -3.51 -1.34 5.85
N ARG A 573 -2.94 -0.88 6.97
CA ARG A 573 -3.56 0.07 7.90
C ARG A 573 -3.81 1.42 7.22
N PHE A 574 -2.77 2.06 6.72
CA PHE A 574 -2.80 3.46 6.31
C PHE A 574 -2.72 3.67 4.79
N GLY A 575 -2.44 2.62 4.02
CA GLY A 575 -2.05 2.77 2.62
C GLY A 575 -0.73 3.52 2.46
N ASP A 576 -0.63 4.32 1.40
CA ASP A 576 0.55 5.15 1.13
C ASP A 576 0.41 6.52 1.82
N LEU A 577 0.91 6.62 3.06
CA LEU A 577 0.97 7.89 3.79
C LEU A 577 1.85 8.95 3.12
N PHE A 578 2.72 8.57 2.18
CA PHE A 578 3.57 9.53 1.45
C PHE A 578 2.95 9.98 0.14
N SER A 579 1.82 9.40 -0.29
CA SER A 579 1.15 9.79 -1.54
C SER A 579 0.90 11.30 -1.69
N PRO A 580 0.60 12.09 -0.62
CA PRO A 580 0.40 13.53 -0.77
C PRO A 580 1.65 14.29 -1.25
N VAL A 581 2.84 13.75 -1.01
CA VAL A 581 4.11 14.33 -1.50
C VAL A 581 4.16 14.38 -3.03
N LEU A 582 3.42 13.51 -3.72
CA LEU A 582 3.38 13.46 -5.18
C LEU A 582 2.59 14.62 -5.80
N ALA A 583 1.75 15.31 -5.03
CA ALA A 583 0.84 16.34 -5.53
C ALA A 583 1.51 17.69 -5.84
N GLY A 584 2.68 17.98 -5.25
CA GLY A 584 3.30 19.31 -5.35
C GLY A 584 2.46 20.38 -4.64
N GLY A 585 2.34 21.57 -5.25
CA GLY A 585 1.40 22.60 -4.83
C GLY A 585 1.93 23.61 -3.82
N GLN A 586 3.25 23.64 -3.58
CA GLN A 586 3.88 24.65 -2.72
C GLN A 586 5.04 25.32 -3.45
N THR A 587 5.22 26.63 -3.21
CA THR A 587 6.40 27.37 -3.67
C THR A 587 7.13 27.97 -2.49
N LEU A 588 8.41 28.28 -2.68
CA LEU A 588 9.25 28.90 -1.66
C LEU A 588 9.10 30.42 -1.58
N ASP A 589 8.31 31.05 -2.46
CA ASP A 589 8.28 32.52 -2.60
C ASP A 589 7.81 33.22 -1.31
N ALA A 590 6.66 32.81 -0.75
CA ALA A 590 6.13 33.41 0.48
C ALA A 590 7.00 33.08 1.71
N ALA A 591 7.57 31.87 1.75
CA ALA A 591 8.46 31.46 2.83
C ALA A 591 9.77 32.24 2.85
N GLU A 592 10.35 32.52 1.68
CA GLU A 592 11.58 33.32 1.56
C GLU A 592 11.33 34.80 1.90
N GLU A 593 10.16 35.35 1.56
CA GLU A 593 9.74 36.70 1.95
C GLU A 593 9.66 36.84 3.49
N GLU A 594 9.00 35.89 4.18
CA GLU A 594 8.93 35.85 5.65
C GLU A 594 10.31 35.69 6.30
N LEU A 595 11.25 35.01 5.62
CA LEU A 595 12.65 34.87 6.07
C LEU A 595 13.52 36.10 5.78
N GLY A 596 13.00 37.10 5.06
CA GLY A 596 13.71 38.34 4.71
C GLY A 596 14.75 38.18 3.60
N HIS A 597 14.54 37.23 2.68
CA HIS A 597 15.38 37.01 1.50
C HIS A 597 14.67 37.55 0.24
N GLU A 598 15.12 38.71 -0.26
CA GLU A 598 14.85 39.19 -1.64
C GLU A 598 15.89 38.69 -2.64
#